data_AF-Q9HPY9-F1
#
_entry.id   AF-Q9HPY9-F1
#
_cell.length_a   1.000
_cell.length_b   1.000
_cell.length_c   1.000
_cell.angle_alpha   90.00
_cell.angle_beta   90.00
_cell.angle_gamma   90.00
#
_symmetry.space_group_name_H-M   'P 1'
#
loop_
_entity.id
_entity.type
_entity.pdbx_description
1 polymer ?
#
loop_
_entity_poly.entity_id
_entity_poly.type
_entity_poly.pdbx_seq_one_letter_code
_entity_poly.pdbx_strand_id
1 'polypeptide(L)'
;MTFPDTTAERAWTAAVGCVVVALVGGAVVFPDTVYGGFVWQYFWGPVVADAQGAHCAAWNGGAVELLATKGACAGAGGPVAYPGYTLVSEVGYAATLLGALVGVHFLLERLRIADSLALVYALTPFVLLGGVVRVVEDANNAAELFGTTGQPFLSYPANTLIISPVIYVVMFAVTLVAVVAAVAVARRTDAVETYHRPLAGIGCVLLAATLLGLGVLAASHDYITFIPVFTVLTLGGATVITAVTWAAARRWLPSVTSGTETVGAVVLWGHAIDGVANVVGLDWGAELGYPRGDLISKHPLNAYIVDATNAVLPQSVTHLIGDTWPFILLKVAAVLFVLSLFNEELRADAPRYTTLMLVAVLAVGLGPGTRDMIRATFGI
;
A
#
# COMPACT_ATOMS: atom_id res chain seq x y z
N MET A 1 22.31 -8.26 23.41
CA MET A 1 21.20 -9.22 23.26
C MET A 1 21.55 -10.11 22.10
N THR A 2 21.51 -11.43 22.27
CA THR A 2 21.73 -12.40 21.19
C THR A 2 20.44 -12.54 20.38
N PHE A 3 20.51 -12.98 19.13
CA PHE A 3 19.35 -13.36 18.31
C PHE A 3 19.83 -14.44 17.34
N PRO A 4 19.09 -15.54 17.14
CA PRO A 4 17.84 -15.94 17.80
C PRO A 4 18.05 -16.56 19.20
N ASP A 5 17.16 -16.28 20.16
CA ASP A 5 17.25 -16.76 21.55
C ASP A 5 16.19 -17.83 21.88
N THR A 6 14.93 -17.60 21.49
CA THR A 6 13.80 -18.49 21.81
C THR A 6 13.61 -19.60 20.77
N THR A 7 12.85 -20.65 21.12
CA THR A 7 12.49 -21.70 20.15
C THR A 7 11.71 -21.13 18.97
N ALA A 8 10.80 -20.18 19.21
CA ALA A 8 10.01 -19.54 18.16
C ALA A 8 10.89 -18.70 17.22
N GLU A 9 11.81 -17.90 17.78
CA GLU A 9 12.77 -17.12 16.99
C GLU A 9 13.66 -18.03 16.14
N ARG A 10 14.20 -19.12 16.72
CA ARG A 10 15.02 -20.09 15.99
C ARG A 10 14.26 -20.76 14.86
N ALA A 11 13.02 -21.19 15.10
CA ALA A 11 12.17 -21.81 14.09
C ALA A 11 11.86 -20.85 12.94
N TRP A 12 11.51 -19.60 13.25
CA TRP A 12 11.28 -18.56 12.25
C TRP A 12 12.55 -18.24 11.45
N THR A 13 13.70 -18.06 12.11
CA THR A 13 14.98 -17.80 11.44
C THR A 13 15.37 -18.98 10.54
N ALA A 14 15.19 -20.22 11.00
CA ALA A 14 15.46 -21.40 10.19
C ALA A 14 14.52 -21.48 8.99
N ALA A 15 13.22 -21.23 9.16
CA ALA A 15 12.25 -21.25 8.07
C ALA A 15 12.56 -20.19 6.99
N VAL A 16 12.76 -18.94 7.40
CA VAL A 16 13.13 -17.84 6.48
C VAL A 16 14.48 -18.13 5.84
N GLY A 17 15.47 -18.59 6.61
CA GLY A 17 16.78 -18.96 6.10
C GLY A 17 16.73 -20.07 5.06
N CYS A 18 15.93 -21.11 5.28
CA CYS A 18 15.72 -22.19 4.31
C CYS A 18 15.09 -21.68 3.01
N VAL A 19 14.07 -20.82 3.08
CA VAL A 19 13.46 -20.22 1.89
C VAL A 19 14.47 -19.38 1.12
N VAL A 20 15.23 -18.52 1.81
CA VAL A 20 16.25 -17.67 1.19
C VAL A 20 17.35 -18.52 0.55
N VAL A 21 17.86 -19.54 1.24
CA VAL A 21 18.90 -20.43 0.69
C VAL A 21 18.37 -21.22 -0.50
N ALA A 22 17.13 -21.71 -0.46
CA ALA A 22 16.52 -22.42 -1.58
C ALA A 22 16.34 -21.50 -2.80
N LEU A 23 15.87 -20.27 -2.61
CA LEU A 23 15.67 -19.31 -3.70
C LEU A 23 16.99 -18.81 -4.26
N VAL A 24 17.93 -18.36 -3.41
CA VAL A 24 19.23 -17.83 -3.85
C VAL A 24 20.10 -18.96 -4.41
N GLY A 25 20.20 -20.09 -3.70
CA GLY A 25 20.94 -21.25 -4.18
C GLY A 25 20.34 -21.82 -5.46
N GLY A 26 19.02 -21.93 -5.54
CA GLY A 26 18.31 -22.34 -6.76
C GLY A 26 18.54 -21.37 -7.92
N ALA A 27 18.47 -20.06 -7.69
CA ALA A 27 18.73 -19.04 -8.70
C ALA A 27 20.18 -19.08 -9.23
N VAL A 28 21.15 -19.44 -8.40
CA VAL A 28 22.56 -19.57 -8.81
C VAL A 28 22.80 -20.89 -9.55
N VAL A 29 22.25 -22.00 -9.07
CA VAL A 29 22.49 -23.34 -9.66
C VAL A 29 21.64 -23.56 -10.92
N PHE A 30 20.43 -23.00 -10.97
CA PHE A 30 19.46 -23.15 -12.06
C PHE A 30 18.93 -21.78 -12.51
N PRO A 31 19.78 -20.93 -13.13
CA PRO A 31 19.45 -19.55 -13.43
C PRO A 31 18.23 -19.41 -14.36
N ASP A 32 18.09 -20.23 -15.40
CA ASP A 32 16.93 -20.08 -16.30
C ASP A 32 15.62 -20.60 -15.69
N THR A 33 15.67 -21.67 -14.90
CA THR A 33 14.47 -22.28 -14.31
C THR A 33 14.00 -21.52 -13.07
N VAL A 34 14.90 -21.26 -12.12
CA VAL A 34 14.56 -20.66 -10.82
C VAL A 34 14.61 -19.14 -10.89
N TYR A 35 15.68 -18.56 -11.44
CA TYR A 35 15.72 -17.11 -11.60
C TYR A 35 14.81 -16.67 -12.73
N GLY A 36 15.09 -17.02 -13.99
CA GLY A 36 14.30 -16.63 -15.16
C GLY A 36 12.82 -17.01 -15.06
N GLY A 37 12.53 -18.30 -14.88
CA GLY A 37 11.17 -18.85 -14.90
C GLY A 37 10.35 -18.65 -13.63
N PHE A 38 10.94 -18.18 -12.52
CA PHE A 38 10.19 -17.94 -11.28
C PHE A 38 10.46 -16.57 -10.67
N VAL A 39 11.67 -16.31 -10.16
CA VAL A 39 11.98 -15.04 -9.47
C VAL A 39 11.82 -13.84 -10.40
N TRP A 40 12.41 -13.92 -11.58
CA TRP A 40 12.35 -12.89 -12.59
C TRP A 40 10.94 -12.80 -13.18
N GLN A 41 10.35 -13.90 -13.65
CA GLN A 41 9.04 -13.83 -14.31
C GLN A 41 7.93 -13.25 -13.44
N TYR A 42 7.89 -13.62 -12.15
CA TYR A 42 6.77 -13.25 -11.27
C TYR A 42 7.05 -12.09 -10.34
N PHE A 43 8.32 -11.77 -10.03
CA PHE A 43 8.64 -10.75 -9.02
C PHE A 43 9.45 -9.60 -9.58
N TRP A 44 10.56 -9.85 -10.29
CA TRP A 44 11.47 -8.79 -10.72
C TRP A 44 11.16 -8.22 -12.12
N GLY A 45 10.87 -9.09 -13.09
CA GLY A 45 10.51 -8.73 -14.46
C GLY A 45 9.32 -7.77 -14.55
N PRO A 46 8.23 -7.94 -13.76
CA PRO A 46 7.14 -6.97 -13.71
C PRO A 46 7.60 -5.58 -13.27
N VAL A 47 8.50 -5.50 -12.28
CA VAL A 47 9.08 -4.24 -11.79
C VAL A 47 9.94 -3.59 -12.86
N VAL A 48 10.73 -4.38 -13.60
CA VAL A 48 11.56 -3.87 -14.70
C VAL A 48 10.69 -3.32 -15.84
N ALA A 49 9.65 -4.05 -16.23
CA ALA A 49 8.72 -3.61 -17.26
C ALA A 49 8.01 -2.31 -16.86
N ASP A 50 7.54 -2.21 -15.61
CA ASP A 50 6.87 -1.03 -15.06
C ASP A 50 7.83 0.18 -14.97
N ALA A 51 9.03 -0.04 -14.44
CA ALA A 51 10.04 1.01 -14.26
C ALA A 51 10.61 1.60 -15.56
N GLN A 52 10.38 0.94 -16.70
CA GLN A 52 10.88 1.38 -18.00
C GLN A 52 9.74 1.60 -19.00
N GLY A 53 8.48 1.66 -18.55
CA GLY A 53 7.33 1.94 -19.39
C GLY A 53 7.08 0.92 -20.50
N ALA A 54 7.58 -0.31 -20.34
CA ALA A 54 7.46 -1.35 -21.36
C ALA A 54 6.11 -2.09 -21.25
N HIS A 55 5.57 -2.54 -22.39
CA HIS A 55 4.35 -3.36 -22.38
C HIS A 55 4.59 -4.71 -21.70
N CYS A 56 5.77 -5.31 -21.93
CA CYS A 56 6.28 -6.44 -21.15
C CYS A 56 7.81 -6.46 -21.22
N ALA A 57 8.43 -7.22 -20.33
CA ALA A 57 9.83 -7.61 -20.41
C ALA A 57 9.91 -9.11 -20.70
N ALA A 58 10.90 -9.54 -21.50
CA ALA A 58 11.21 -10.95 -21.75
C ALA A 58 12.61 -11.30 -21.22
N TRP A 59 12.76 -12.52 -20.68
CA TRP A 59 14.03 -13.06 -20.21
C TRP A 59 14.61 -14.03 -21.23
N ASN A 60 15.79 -13.72 -21.74
CA ASN A 60 16.51 -14.56 -22.69
C ASN A 60 17.89 -14.93 -22.13
N GLY A 61 17.94 -15.94 -21.26
CA GLY A 61 19.20 -16.53 -20.79
C GLY A 61 20.17 -15.55 -20.11
N GLY A 62 19.66 -14.52 -19.44
CA GLY A 62 20.47 -13.44 -18.85
C GLY A 62 20.23 -12.06 -19.45
N ALA A 63 19.73 -11.98 -20.69
CA ALA A 63 19.37 -10.71 -21.33
C ALA A 63 17.91 -10.34 -21.04
N VAL A 64 17.67 -9.08 -20.70
CA VAL A 64 16.33 -8.51 -20.55
C VAL A 64 15.98 -7.76 -21.84
N GLU A 65 14.89 -8.17 -22.48
CA GLU A 65 14.36 -7.54 -23.69
C GLU A 65 13.05 -6.79 -23.35
N LEU A 66 13.03 -5.48 -23.59
CA LEU A 66 11.83 -4.66 -23.39
C LEU A 66 11.01 -4.65 -24.67
N LEU A 67 9.73 -4.99 -24.55
CA LEU A 67 8.84 -5.16 -25.69
C LEU A 67 7.68 -4.17 -25.58
N ALA A 68 7.40 -3.47 -26.68
CA ALA A 68 6.42 -2.37 -26.72
C ALA A 68 5.01 -2.80 -27.16
N THR A 69 4.81 -4.04 -27.63
CA THR A 69 3.52 -4.48 -28.20
C THR A 69 3.12 -5.87 -27.73
N LYS A 70 1.80 -6.12 -27.66
CA LYS A 70 1.22 -7.44 -27.37
C LYS A 70 1.75 -8.54 -28.29
N GLY A 71 1.90 -8.25 -29.58
CA GLY A 71 2.39 -9.22 -30.56
C GLY A 71 3.85 -9.62 -30.31
N ALA A 72 4.70 -8.64 -29.99
CA ALA A 72 6.09 -8.90 -29.63
C ALA A 72 6.20 -9.71 -28.33
N CYS A 73 5.40 -9.37 -27.31
CA CYS A 73 5.31 -10.14 -26.07
C CYS A 73 4.91 -11.60 -26.30
N ALA A 74 3.93 -11.86 -27.17
CA ALA A 74 3.49 -13.22 -27.49
C ALA A 74 4.52 -14.03 -28.29
N GLY A 75 5.38 -13.36 -29.06
CA GLY A 75 6.44 -13.98 -29.86
C GLY A 75 7.77 -14.19 -29.12
N ALA A 76 7.89 -13.75 -27.87
CA ALA A 76 9.11 -13.89 -27.09
C ALA A 76 9.41 -15.36 -26.75
N GLY A 77 10.66 -15.79 -26.93
CA GLY A 77 11.06 -17.20 -26.77
C GLY A 77 11.30 -17.65 -25.33
N GLY A 78 11.32 -16.72 -24.36
CA GLY A 78 11.59 -17.00 -22.95
C GLY A 78 10.46 -16.54 -22.03
N PRO A 79 10.64 -16.64 -20.70
CA PRO A 79 9.67 -16.12 -19.74
C PRO A 79 9.32 -14.66 -20.03
N VAL A 80 8.03 -14.33 -20.00
CA VAL A 80 7.52 -12.97 -20.23
C VAL A 80 6.86 -12.47 -18.96
N ALA A 81 7.23 -11.26 -18.55
CA ALA A 81 6.71 -10.58 -17.39
C ALA A 81 5.96 -9.31 -17.82
N TYR A 82 4.74 -9.15 -17.30
CA TYR A 82 3.91 -7.97 -17.53
C TYR A 82 3.92 -7.08 -16.29
N PRO A 83 3.83 -5.75 -16.42
CA PRO A 83 3.62 -4.86 -15.28
C PRO A 83 2.40 -5.28 -14.45
N GLY A 84 2.46 -5.04 -13.14
CA GLY A 84 1.40 -5.40 -12.19
C GLY A 84 1.60 -6.77 -11.54
N TYR A 85 0.48 -7.38 -11.12
CA TYR A 85 0.48 -8.58 -10.28
C TYR A 85 -0.10 -9.80 -11.03
N THR A 86 0.51 -10.95 -10.78
CA THR A 86 -0.02 -12.28 -11.08
C THR A 86 -0.47 -12.98 -9.80
N LEU A 87 -1.32 -14.00 -9.89
CA LEU A 87 -1.69 -14.84 -8.74
C LEU A 87 -0.45 -15.41 -8.01
N VAL A 88 0.59 -15.80 -8.75
CA VAL A 88 1.85 -16.30 -8.16
C VAL A 88 2.51 -15.22 -7.33
N SER A 89 2.62 -14.00 -7.88
CA SER A 89 3.23 -12.88 -7.18
C SER A 89 2.39 -12.44 -5.97
N GLU A 90 1.05 -12.42 -6.08
CA GLU A 90 0.16 -12.06 -4.97
C GLU A 90 0.31 -13.03 -3.79
N VAL A 91 0.29 -14.34 -4.06
CA VAL A 91 0.52 -15.37 -3.04
C VAL A 91 1.93 -15.25 -2.45
N GLY A 92 2.94 -15.01 -3.30
CA GLY A 92 4.31 -14.82 -2.85
C GLY A 92 4.49 -13.60 -1.93
N TYR A 93 3.88 -12.47 -2.27
CA TYR A 93 3.88 -11.27 -1.45
C TYR A 93 3.09 -11.47 -0.15
N ALA A 94 1.94 -12.14 -0.19
CA ALA A 94 1.18 -12.46 1.01
C ALA A 94 1.98 -13.36 1.96
N ALA A 95 2.61 -14.42 1.46
CA ALA A 95 3.47 -15.30 2.26
C ALA A 95 4.68 -14.54 2.85
N THR A 96 5.30 -13.68 2.05
CA THR A 96 6.42 -12.82 2.49
C THR A 96 5.97 -11.87 3.60
N LEU A 97 4.81 -11.23 3.45
CA LEU A 97 4.23 -10.34 4.44
C LEU A 97 3.95 -11.07 5.77
N LEU A 98 3.32 -12.25 5.72
CA LEU A 98 3.05 -13.05 6.91
C LEU A 98 4.35 -13.42 7.65
N GLY A 99 5.37 -13.87 6.92
CA GLY A 99 6.69 -14.15 7.48
C GLY A 99 7.35 -12.91 8.08
N ALA A 100 7.25 -11.77 7.39
CA ALA A 100 7.79 -10.49 7.85
C ALA A 100 7.08 -9.99 9.10
N LEU A 101 5.75 -10.11 9.22
CA LEU A 101 4.99 -9.70 10.40
C LEU A 101 5.44 -10.44 11.66
N VAL A 102 5.77 -11.73 11.56
CA VAL A 102 6.36 -12.50 12.68
C VAL A 102 7.74 -11.94 13.06
N GLY A 103 8.58 -11.62 12.08
CA GLY A 103 9.88 -10.98 12.32
C GLY A 103 9.75 -9.60 12.97
N VAL A 104 8.79 -8.79 12.51
CA VAL A 104 8.46 -7.48 13.10
C VAL A 104 7.95 -7.65 14.52
N HIS A 105 7.15 -8.66 14.81
CA HIS A 105 6.71 -8.95 16.17
C HIS A 105 7.91 -9.16 17.12
N PHE A 106 8.87 -10.03 16.76
CA PHE A 106 10.09 -10.21 17.55
C PHE A 106 10.92 -8.93 17.68
N LEU A 107 10.99 -8.13 16.62
CA LEU A 107 11.65 -6.83 16.66
C LEU A 107 10.98 -5.88 17.67
N LEU A 108 9.65 -5.80 17.69
CA LEU A 108 8.90 -4.97 18.63
C LEU A 108 9.09 -5.46 20.08
N GLU A 109 9.12 -6.77 20.31
CA GLU A 109 9.42 -7.35 21.63
C GLU A 109 10.82 -6.95 22.12
N ARG A 110 11.82 -7.04 21.24
CA ARG A 110 13.21 -6.68 21.58
C ARG A 110 13.40 -5.18 21.80
N LEU A 111 12.66 -4.37 21.05
CA LEU A 111 12.58 -2.93 21.27
C LEU A 111 11.72 -2.57 22.49
N ARG A 112 10.96 -3.52 23.08
CA ARG A 112 10.04 -3.29 24.21
C ARG A 112 9.08 -2.14 23.92
N ILE A 113 8.47 -2.17 22.74
CA ILE A 113 7.49 -1.18 22.27
C ILE A 113 6.20 -1.89 21.83
N ALA A 114 5.24 -1.12 21.31
CA ALA A 114 3.95 -1.61 20.81
C ALA A 114 2.99 -2.21 21.85
N ASP A 115 3.22 -1.97 23.14
CA ASP A 115 2.30 -2.39 24.21
C ASP A 115 1.04 -1.49 24.32
N SER A 116 0.93 -0.48 23.45
CA SER A 116 -0.16 0.49 23.43
C SER A 116 -0.62 0.78 22.02
N LEU A 117 -1.93 0.95 21.87
CA LEU A 117 -2.59 1.39 20.64
C LEU A 117 -2.14 2.79 20.19
N ALA A 118 -1.46 3.56 21.06
CA ALA A 118 -0.83 4.84 20.70
C ALA A 118 0.16 4.71 19.52
N LEU A 119 0.77 3.54 19.32
CA LEU A 119 1.64 3.28 18.17
C LEU A 119 0.89 3.35 16.84
N VAL A 120 -0.39 2.99 16.80
CA VAL A 120 -1.19 3.09 15.57
C VAL A 120 -1.28 4.54 15.12
N TYR A 121 -1.64 5.45 16.03
CA TYR A 121 -1.67 6.89 15.75
C TYR A 121 -0.29 7.43 15.33
N ALA A 122 0.78 6.97 15.99
CA ALA A 122 2.14 7.41 15.67
C ALA A 122 2.61 6.95 14.29
N LEU A 123 2.10 5.83 13.78
CA LEU A 123 2.43 5.29 12.46
C LEU A 123 1.48 5.73 11.35
N THR A 124 0.29 6.26 11.67
CA THR A 124 -0.66 6.77 10.65
C THR A 124 -0.02 7.71 9.62
N PRO A 125 0.84 8.69 10.00
CA PRO A 125 1.50 9.55 9.02
C PRO A 125 2.44 8.79 8.05
N PHE A 126 3.07 7.69 8.48
CA PHE A 126 3.91 6.85 7.63
C PHE A 126 3.08 6.04 6.62
N VAL A 127 1.89 5.60 7.03
CA VAL A 127 0.96 4.91 6.13
C VAL A 127 0.48 5.86 5.03
N LEU A 128 0.10 7.09 5.39
CA LEU A 128 -0.22 8.15 4.43
C LEU A 128 0.97 8.43 3.51
N LEU A 129 2.16 8.59 4.08
CA LEU A 129 3.40 8.86 3.34
C LEU A 129 3.65 7.79 2.27
N GLY A 130 3.45 6.51 2.57
CA GLY A 130 3.59 5.44 1.58
C GLY A 130 2.71 5.65 0.35
N GLY A 131 1.44 6.03 0.55
CA GLY A 131 0.53 6.39 -0.54
C GLY A 131 0.98 7.62 -1.33
N VAL A 132 1.43 8.67 -0.65
CA VAL A 132 1.92 9.90 -1.30
C VAL A 132 3.20 9.66 -2.11
N VAL A 133 4.14 8.86 -1.59
CA VAL A 133 5.36 8.49 -2.34
C VAL A 133 5.02 7.65 -3.58
N ARG A 134 3.97 6.80 -3.53
CA ARG A 134 3.47 6.15 -4.76
C ARG A 134 2.98 7.18 -5.78
N VAL A 135 2.35 8.27 -5.36
CA VAL A 135 1.93 9.33 -6.30
C VAL A 135 3.11 10.09 -6.88
N VAL A 136 4.23 10.22 -6.16
CA VAL A 136 5.48 10.74 -6.75
C VAL A 136 5.95 9.84 -7.90
N GLU A 137 5.83 8.53 -7.77
CA GLU A 137 6.12 7.61 -8.88
C GLU A 137 5.09 7.73 -10.01
N ASP A 138 3.80 7.79 -9.70
CA ASP A 138 2.76 8.00 -10.73
C ASP A 138 3.02 9.34 -11.48
N ALA A 139 3.47 10.39 -10.79
CA ALA A 139 3.85 11.68 -11.40
C ALA A 139 5.07 11.54 -12.32
N ASN A 140 6.06 10.73 -11.91
CA ASN A 140 7.24 10.45 -12.73
C ASN A 140 6.85 9.73 -14.03
N ASN A 141 5.96 8.75 -13.96
CA ASN A 141 5.49 8.00 -15.13
C ASN A 141 4.59 8.86 -16.04
N ALA A 142 3.81 9.77 -15.47
CA ALA A 142 3.00 10.71 -16.25
C ALA A 142 3.87 11.61 -17.16
N ALA A 143 5.11 11.92 -16.76
CA ALA A 143 6.05 12.65 -17.59
C ALA A 143 6.37 11.91 -18.90
N GLU A 144 6.56 10.59 -18.85
CA GLU A 144 6.85 9.76 -20.03
C GLU A 144 5.66 9.71 -21.00
N LEU A 145 4.43 9.79 -20.47
CA LEU A 145 3.19 9.77 -21.26
C LEU A 145 2.87 11.13 -21.90
N PHE A 146 3.48 12.23 -21.45
CA PHE A 146 3.21 13.59 -21.94
C PHE A 146 4.01 13.97 -23.20
N GLY A 147 4.56 12.99 -23.92
CA GLY A 147 5.25 13.20 -25.20
C GLY A 147 6.71 13.62 -25.06
N THR A 148 7.31 14.15 -26.14
CA THR A 148 8.76 14.38 -26.26
C THR A 148 9.33 15.51 -25.37
N THR A 149 8.48 16.21 -24.62
CA THR A 149 8.86 17.33 -23.73
C THR A 149 8.84 16.97 -22.24
N GLY A 150 8.17 15.89 -21.85
CA GLY A 150 8.20 15.39 -20.48
C GLY A 150 9.43 14.50 -20.28
N GLN A 151 10.28 14.83 -19.30
CA GLN A 151 11.32 13.91 -18.85
C GLN A 151 11.01 13.44 -17.43
N PRO A 152 11.08 12.12 -17.16
CA PRO A 152 10.96 11.63 -15.80
C PRO A 152 12.06 12.25 -14.95
N PHE A 153 11.70 12.76 -13.78
CA PHE A 153 12.64 13.36 -12.83
C PHE A 153 13.43 12.29 -12.06
N LEU A 154 12.99 11.03 -12.11
CA LEU A 154 13.66 9.88 -11.55
C LEU A 154 13.78 8.80 -12.63
N SER A 155 15.01 8.56 -13.09
CA SER A 155 15.31 7.55 -14.12
C SER A 155 15.58 6.17 -13.52
N TYR A 156 15.46 5.15 -14.36
CA TYR A 156 15.93 3.80 -14.03
C TYR A 156 17.44 3.80 -13.73
N PRO A 157 17.92 3.12 -12.68
CA PRO A 157 17.16 2.20 -11.80
C PRO A 157 16.55 2.86 -10.55
N ALA A 158 16.74 4.16 -10.31
CA ALA A 158 16.36 4.80 -9.05
C ALA A 158 14.83 4.81 -8.82
N ASN A 159 14.04 4.91 -9.89
CA ASN A 159 12.57 4.85 -9.80
C ASN A 159 12.04 3.51 -9.25
N THR A 160 12.78 2.41 -9.42
CA THR A 160 12.40 1.09 -8.87
C THR A 160 12.20 1.11 -7.36
N LEU A 161 12.86 2.02 -6.63
CA LEU A 161 12.74 2.14 -5.17
C LEU A 161 11.35 2.60 -4.71
N ILE A 162 10.61 3.29 -5.57
CA ILE A 162 9.27 3.83 -5.27
C ILE A 162 8.15 3.11 -6.04
N ILE A 163 8.50 2.05 -6.77
CA ILE A 163 7.58 1.16 -7.49
C ILE A 163 7.14 0.00 -6.59
N SER A 164 5.93 -0.50 -6.78
CA SER A 164 5.45 -1.68 -6.05
C SER A 164 6.06 -2.97 -6.62
N PRO A 165 6.44 -3.95 -5.78
CA PRO A 165 6.32 -3.98 -4.32
C PRO A 165 7.52 -3.36 -3.57
N VAL A 166 8.59 -2.96 -4.26
CA VAL A 166 9.89 -2.55 -3.66
C VAL A 166 9.70 -1.42 -2.65
N ILE A 167 8.81 -0.48 -2.93
CA ILE A 167 8.45 0.61 -2.03
C ILE A 167 8.01 0.14 -0.64
N TYR A 168 7.40 -1.04 -0.49
CA TYR A 168 7.04 -1.56 0.83
C TYR A 168 8.28 -1.82 1.70
N VAL A 169 9.37 -2.31 1.09
CA VAL A 169 10.66 -2.52 1.78
C VAL A 169 11.31 -1.18 2.11
N VAL A 170 11.26 -0.22 1.19
CA VAL A 170 11.80 1.14 1.41
C VAL A 170 11.06 1.83 2.54
N MET A 171 9.74 1.82 2.51
CA MET A 171 8.89 2.41 3.56
C MET A 171 9.06 1.72 4.90
N PHE A 172 9.24 0.39 4.91
CA PHE A 172 9.60 -0.34 6.12
C PHE A 172 10.95 0.12 6.68
N ALA A 173 11.98 0.24 5.85
CA ALA A 173 13.30 0.71 6.29
C ALA A 173 13.26 2.16 6.83
N VAL A 174 12.58 3.07 6.12
CA VAL A 174 12.37 4.46 6.57
C VAL A 174 11.64 4.50 7.91
N THR A 175 10.56 3.73 8.04
CA THR A 175 9.78 3.65 9.29
C THR A 175 10.61 3.04 10.41
N LEU A 176 11.39 2.00 10.14
CA LEU A 176 12.26 1.35 11.11
C LEU A 176 13.34 2.31 11.63
N VAL A 177 14.01 3.06 10.74
CA VAL A 177 14.98 4.08 11.13
C VAL A 177 14.32 5.14 12.02
N ALA A 178 13.11 5.60 11.65
CA ALA A 178 12.37 6.57 12.46
C ALA A 178 11.96 6.01 13.83
N VAL A 179 11.51 4.75 13.90
CA VAL A 179 11.17 4.07 15.16
C VAL A 179 12.41 3.95 16.05
N VAL A 180 13.54 3.48 15.51
CA VAL A 180 14.79 3.34 16.27
C VAL A 180 15.28 4.70 16.76
N ALA A 181 15.23 5.73 15.92
CA ALA A 181 15.60 7.09 16.31
C ALA A 181 14.68 7.65 17.42
N ALA A 182 13.36 7.52 17.26
CA ALA A 182 12.38 7.96 18.25
C ALA A 182 12.55 7.25 19.60
N VAL A 183 12.78 5.94 19.58
CA VAL A 183 13.05 5.14 20.79
C VAL A 183 14.40 5.53 21.42
N ALA A 184 15.44 5.77 20.60
CA ALA A 184 16.74 6.19 21.11
C ALA A 184 16.69 7.57 21.78
N VAL A 185 15.94 8.52 21.21
CA VAL A 185 15.72 9.84 21.80
C VAL A 185 14.95 9.70 23.12
N ALA A 186 13.81 9.00 23.11
CA ALA A 186 12.98 8.83 24.30
C ALA A 186 13.67 8.10 25.46
N ARG A 187 14.68 7.28 25.18
CA ARG A 187 15.46 6.60 26.23
C ARG A 187 16.61 7.44 26.79
N ARG A 188 17.04 8.48 26.07
CA ARG A 188 18.22 9.29 26.43
C ARG A 188 17.87 10.66 26.98
N THR A 189 16.65 11.14 26.77
CA THR A 189 16.23 12.47 27.16
C THR A 189 14.94 12.43 27.96
N ASP A 190 14.85 13.28 28.99
CA ASP A 190 13.58 13.55 29.69
C ASP A 190 12.68 14.51 28.89
N ALA A 191 13.11 14.93 27.69
CA ALA A 191 12.41 15.89 26.84
C ALA A 191 11.13 15.31 26.23
N VAL A 192 11.01 13.98 26.14
CA VAL A 192 9.82 13.30 25.63
C VAL A 192 9.45 12.12 26.52
N GLU A 193 8.25 12.17 27.11
CA GLU A 193 7.75 11.11 28.01
C GLU A 193 7.56 9.76 27.28
N THR A 194 7.27 9.79 25.97
CA THR A 194 7.08 8.57 25.16
C THR A 194 7.62 8.74 23.73
N TYR A 195 8.03 7.62 23.12
CA TYR A 195 8.56 7.58 21.74
C TYR A 195 7.50 7.84 20.65
N HIS A 196 6.20 7.80 21.00
CA HIS A 196 5.10 7.98 20.04
C HIS A 196 5.07 9.37 19.41
N ARG A 197 5.29 10.44 20.21
CA ARG A 197 5.28 11.82 19.72
C ARG A 197 6.41 12.12 18.73
N PRO A 198 7.70 11.84 19.03
CA PRO A 198 8.76 12.07 18.05
C PRO A 198 8.59 11.21 16.80
N LEU A 199 8.10 9.97 16.93
CA LEU A 199 7.78 9.13 15.77
C LEU A 199 6.71 9.78 14.88
N ALA A 200 5.57 10.18 15.46
CA ALA A 200 4.52 10.89 14.73
C ALA A 200 5.03 12.16 14.07
N GLY A 201 5.86 12.93 14.77
CA GLY A 201 6.50 14.14 14.25
C GLY A 201 7.37 13.88 13.02
N ILE A 202 8.22 12.85 13.04
CA ILE A 202 9.03 12.46 11.88
C ILE A 202 8.12 12.11 10.69
N GLY A 203 7.10 11.28 10.92
CA GLY A 203 6.15 10.89 9.88
C GLY A 203 5.40 12.09 9.28
N CYS A 204 4.92 13.02 10.11
CA CYS A 204 4.25 14.24 9.66
C CYS A 204 5.18 15.15 8.84
N VAL A 205 6.44 15.31 9.26
CA VAL A 205 7.43 16.12 8.53
C VAL A 205 7.71 15.51 7.16
N LEU A 206 7.95 14.19 7.09
CA LEU A 206 8.18 13.50 5.81
C LEU A 206 6.96 13.58 4.90
N LEU A 207 5.75 13.38 5.43
CA LEU A 207 4.50 13.51 4.70
C LEU A 207 4.32 14.93 4.13
N ALA A 208 4.47 15.95 4.98
CA ALA A 208 4.33 17.34 4.58
C ALA A 208 5.37 17.74 3.52
N ALA A 209 6.63 17.30 3.68
CA ALA A 209 7.68 17.54 2.71
C ALA A 209 7.37 16.90 1.35
N THR A 210 6.83 15.68 1.35
CA THR A 210 6.48 14.97 0.11
C THR A 210 5.29 15.61 -0.59
N LEU A 211 4.25 16.01 0.17
CA LEU A 211 3.10 16.75 -0.36
C LEU A 211 3.51 18.11 -0.94
N LEU A 212 4.42 18.82 -0.25
CA LEU A 212 4.99 20.06 -0.77
C LEU A 212 5.74 19.82 -2.08
N GLY A 213 6.51 18.73 -2.17
CA GLY A 213 7.17 18.30 -3.39
C GLY A 213 6.19 18.08 -4.55
N LEU A 214 5.09 17.37 -4.32
CA LEU A 214 4.02 17.21 -5.32
C LEU A 214 3.39 18.55 -5.71
N GLY A 215 3.16 19.45 -4.76
CA GLY A 215 2.68 20.80 -5.03
C GLY A 215 3.62 21.60 -5.92
N VAL A 216 4.93 21.51 -5.68
CA VAL A 216 5.96 22.11 -6.54
C VAL A 216 5.95 21.48 -7.94
N LEU A 217 5.81 20.16 -8.05
CA LEU A 217 5.69 19.47 -9.34
C LEU A 217 4.47 19.96 -10.11
N ALA A 218 3.31 20.04 -9.46
CA ALA A 218 2.07 20.56 -10.06
C ALA A 218 2.18 22.03 -10.51
N ALA A 219 2.93 22.86 -9.79
CA ALA A 219 3.16 24.25 -10.17
C ALA A 219 4.20 24.44 -11.28
N SER A 220 5.01 23.41 -11.57
CA SER A 220 6.14 23.48 -12.52
C SER A 220 5.95 22.66 -13.79
N HIS A 221 4.98 21.74 -13.81
CA HIS A 221 4.76 20.83 -14.93
C HIS A 221 3.29 20.82 -15.37
N ASP A 222 3.03 21.18 -16.62
CA ASP A 222 1.69 21.30 -17.19
C ASP A 222 0.90 19.97 -17.26
N TYR A 223 1.59 18.83 -17.13
CA TYR A 223 0.96 17.50 -17.16
C TYR A 223 0.40 17.05 -15.81
N ILE A 224 0.59 17.84 -14.74
CA ILE A 224 0.08 17.58 -13.39
C ILE A 224 -0.93 18.68 -13.07
N THR A 225 -2.20 18.30 -12.86
CA THR A 225 -3.29 19.26 -12.61
C THR A 225 -3.73 19.19 -11.16
N PHE A 226 -3.71 20.30 -10.43
CA PHE A 226 -4.16 20.32 -9.04
C PHE A 226 -5.68 20.49 -8.94
N ILE A 227 -6.38 19.43 -8.54
CA ILE A 227 -7.84 19.32 -8.43
C ILE A 227 -8.23 18.94 -6.98
N PRO A 228 -8.22 19.90 -6.04
CA PRO A 228 -8.39 19.63 -4.60
C PRO A 228 -9.76 19.05 -4.21
N VAL A 229 -10.76 19.15 -5.09
CA VAL A 229 -12.11 18.63 -4.83
C VAL A 229 -12.10 17.12 -4.54
N PHE A 230 -11.22 16.36 -5.18
CA PHE A 230 -11.07 14.91 -4.94
C PHE A 230 -10.69 14.62 -3.48
N THR A 231 -9.72 15.36 -2.93
CA THR A 231 -9.33 15.22 -1.51
C THR A 231 -10.48 15.64 -0.59
N VAL A 232 -11.15 16.75 -0.88
CA VAL A 232 -12.26 17.25 -0.04
C VAL A 232 -13.41 16.25 0.01
N LEU A 233 -13.85 15.74 -1.14
CA LEU A 233 -14.93 14.75 -1.23
C LEU A 233 -14.53 13.43 -0.59
N THR A 234 -13.31 12.96 -0.81
CA THR A 234 -12.82 11.70 -0.24
C THR A 234 -12.76 11.76 1.28
N LEU A 235 -12.08 12.77 1.84
CA LEU A 235 -11.95 12.91 3.29
C LEU A 235 -13.30 13.22 3.95
N GLY A 236 -14.13 14.05 3.32
CA GLY A 236 -15.48 14.36 3.80
C GLY A 236 -16.37 13.12 3.86
N GLY A 237 -16.48 12.41 2.73
CA GLY A 237 -17.25 11.18 2.63
C GLY A 237 -16.77 10.10 3.60
N ALA A 238 -15.46 9.86 3.66
CA ALA A 238 -14.87 8.88 4.56
C ALA A 238 -15.14 9.22 6.04
N THR A 239 -15.06 10.50 6.40
CA THR A 239 -15.33 10.96 7.77
C THR A 239 -16.80 10.78 8.15
N VAL A 240 -17.74 11.11 7.25
CA VAL A 240 -19.18 10.90 7.48
C VAL A 240 -19.50 9.41 7.61
N ILE A 241 -19.02 8.57 6.69
CA ILE A 241 -19.20 7.12 6.72
C ILE A 241 -18.65 6.55 8.03
N THR A 242 -17.44 6.95 8.41
CA THR A 242 -16.81 6.50 9.66
C THR A 242 -17.63 6.93 10.87
N ALA A 243 -18.04 8.20 10.94
CA ALA A 243 -18.80 8.72 12.08
C ALA A 243 -20.12 7.98 12.27
N VAL A 244 -20.88 7.78 11.19
CA VAL A 244 -22.16 7.06 11.19
C VAL A 244 -21.96 5.60 11.55
N THR A 245 -21.08 4.89 10.83
CA THR A 245 -20.86 3.45 11.02
C THR A 245 -20.25 3.16 12.38
N TRP A 246 -19.30 3.97 12.87
CA TRP A 246 -18.69 3.78 14.18
C TRP A 246 -19.67 4.07 15.32
N ALA A 247 -20.52 5.09 15.19
CA ALA A 247 -21.59 5.35 16.16
C ALA A 247 -22.61 4.19 16.20
N ALA A 248 -23.01 3.69 15.03
CA ALA A 248 -23.88 2.53 14.89
C ALA A 248 -23.25 1.27 15.52
N ALA A 249 -21.99 0.96 15.20
CA ALA A 249 -21.28 -0.19 15.72
C ALA A 249 -21.16 -0.13 17.25
N ARG A 250 -20.77 1.02 17.83
CA ARG A 250 -20.73 1.16 19.30
C ARG A 250 -22.09 0.96 19.96
N ARG A 251 -23.19 1.33 19.28
CA ARG A 251 -24.54 1.25 19.84
C ARG A 251 -25.15 -0.14 19.74
N TRP A 252 -24.92 -0.85 18.63
CA TRP A 252 -25.61 -2.10 18.29
C TRP A 252 -24.70 -3.33 18.22
N LEU A 253 -23.39 -3.14 18.01
CA LEU A 253 -22.39 -4.18 17.85
C LEU A 253 -21.17 -3.92 18.76
N PRO A 254 -21.34 -3.81 20.10
CA PRO A 254 -20.26 -3.42 20.99
C PRO A 254 -19.06 -4.37 20.94
N SER A 255 -19.27 -5.65 20.62
CA SER A 255 -18.22 -6.65 20.40
C SER A 255 -17.24 -6.28 19.28
N VAL A 256 -17.66 -5.49 18.30
CA VAL A 256 -16.81 -5.01 17.20
C VAL A 256 -15.88 -3.89 17.64
N THR A 257 -16.25 -3.17 18.70
CA THR A 257 -15.59 -1.91 19.09
C THR A 257 -14.80 -2.01 20.40
N SER A 258 -15.07 -3.01 21.23
CA SER A 258 -14.58 -3.12 22.60
C SER A 258 -13.06 -3.29 22.70
N GLY A 259 -12.45 -4.08 21.82
CA GLY A 259 -11.00 -4.32 21.87
C GLY A 259 -10.14 -3.31 21.13
N THR A 260 -10.72 -2.33 20.43
CA THR A 260 -9.95 -1.39 19.59
C THR A 260 -10.14 0.08 19.93
N GLU A 261 -11.14 0.40 20.75
CA GLU A 261 -11.46 1.78 21.17
C GLU A 261 -11.49 2.76 19.97
N THR A 262 -11.02 4.00 20.13
CA THR A 262 -10.97 5.00 19.05
C THR A 262 -10.02 4.63 17.91
N VAL A 263 -9.11 3.67 18.09
CA VAL A 263 -8.25 3.20 16.99
C VAL A 263 -9.07 2.46 15.94
N GLY A 264 -10.09 1.70 16.35
CA GLY A 264 -10.99 1.03 15.40
C GLY A 264 -11.65 2.03 14.44
N ALA A 265 -11.99 3.23 14.92
CA ALA A 265 -12.51 4.30 14.05
C ALA A 265 -11.48 4.80 13.03
N VAL A 266 -10.20 4.89 13.39
CA VAL A 266 -9.12 5.27 12.45
C VAL A 266 -8.89 4.20 11.39
N VAL A 267 -8.93 2.92 11.80
CA VAL A 267 -8.83 1.80 10.87
C VAL A 267 -10.01 1.82 9.90
N LEU A 268 -11.25 1.98 10.40
CA LEU A 268 -12.44 2.15 9.56
C LEU A 268 -12.30 3.35 8.62
N TRP A 269 -11.80 4.49 9.11
CA TRP A 269 -11.56 5.68 8.31
C TRP A 269 -10.59 5.45 7.16
N GLY A 270 -9.50 4.71 7.39
CA GLY A 270 -8.57 4.34 6.32
C GLY A 270 -9.21 3.52 5.21
N HIS A 271 -10.07 2.56 5.56
CA HIS A 271 -10.82 1.76 4.57
C HIS A 271 -11.94 2.56 3.91
N ALA A 272 -12.55 3.51 4.61
CA ALA A 272 -13.54 4.42 4.04
C ALA A 272 -12.90 5.41 3.05
N ILE A 273 -11.69 5.92 3.31
CA ILE A 273 -10.92 6.72 2.34
C ILE A 273 -10.74 5.94 1.04
N ASP A 274 -10.30 4.68 1.14
CA ASP A 274 -10.10 3.81 -0.03
C ASP A 274 -11.38 3.58 -0.82
N GLY A 275 -12.47 3.26 -0.11
CA GLY A 275 -13.78 3.10 -0.71
C GLY A 275 -14.26 4.35 -1.45
N VAL A 276 -14.19 5.51 -0.79
CA VAL A 276 -14.67 6.77 -1.36
C VAL A 276 -13.77 7.27 -2.48
N ALA A 277 -12.44 7.13 -2.36
CA ALA A 277 -11.51 7.51 -3.42
C ALA A 277 -11.79 6.75 -4.72
N ASN A 278 -12.10 5.44 -4.62
CA ASN A 278 -12.49 4.64 -5.78
C ASN A 278 -13.81 5.12 -6.39
N VAL A 279 -14.85 5.38 -5.60
CA VAL A 279 -16.12 5.90 -6.15
C VAL A 279 -15.94 7.25 -6.81
N VAL A 280 -15.33 8.21 -6.11
CA VAL A 280 -15.13 9.58 -6.64
C VAL A 280 -14.24 9.57 -7.87
N GLY A 281 -13.23 8.69 -7.91
CA GLY A 281 -12.28 8.61 -9.02
C GLY A 281 -12.75 7.83 -10.24
N LEU A 282 -13.45 6.70 -10.03
CA LEU A 282 -13.88 5.78 -11.10
C LEU A 282 -15.26 6.15 -11.67
N ASP A 283 -16.17 6.70 -10.86
CA ASP A 283 -17.55 6.99 -11.31
C ASP A 283 -17.79 8.48 -11.62
N TRP A 284 -16.95 9.38 -11.10
CA TRP A 284 -17.17 10.83 -11.15
C TRP A 284 -15.92 11.60 -11.58
N GLY A 285 -14.91 10.92 -12.11
CA GLY A 285 -13.63 11.51 -12.47
C GLY A 285 -13.81 12.58 -13.54
N ALA A 286 -14.53 12.24 -14.61
CA ALA A 286 -14.80 13.13 -15.73
C ALA A 286 -15.59 14.38 -15.30
N GLU A 287 -16.66 14.20 -14.52
CA GLU A 287 -17.55 15.26 -14.05
C GLU A 287 -16.83 16.24 -13.11
N LEU A 288 -15.88 15.73 -12.31
CA LEU A 288 -15.08 16.52 -11.38
C LEU A 288 -13.85 17.16 -12.04
N GLY A 289 -13.69 17.01 -13.35
CA GLY A 289 -12.68 17.69 -14.14
C GLY A 289 -11.34 16.96 -14.24
N TYR A 290 -11.32 15.64 -14.04
CA TYR A 290 -10.10 14.86 -14.24
C TYR A 290 -9.66 14.88 -15.72
N PRO A 291 -8.37 15.13 -16.04
CA PRO A 291 -7.96 15.47 -17.41
C PRO A 291 -8.12 14.36 -18.45
N ARG A 292 -8.26 13.10 -18.01
CA ARG A 292 -8.30 11.91 -18.89
C ARG A 292 -9.63 11.14 -18.83
N GLY A 293 -10.70 11.75 -18.32
CA GLY A 293 -11.98 11.08 -18.06
C GLY A 293 -11.98 10.36 -16.72
N ASP A 294 -12.72 9.26 -16.59
CA ASP A 294 -12.70 8.49 -15.35
C ASP A 294 -11.39 7.72 -15.15
N LEU A 295 -11.02 7.51 -13.89
CA LEU A 295 -9.88 6.67 -13.57
C LEU A 295 -10.14 5.22 -14.00
N ILE A 296 -9.07 4.49 -14.30
CA ILE A 296 -9.14 3.06 -14.57
C ILE A 296 -8.66 2.30 -13.34
N SER A 297 -9.41 1.27 -12.96
CA SER A 297 -9.03 0.37 -11.87
C SER A 297 -7.69 -0.32 -12.15
N LYS A 298 -6.75 -0.21 -11.20
CA LYS A 298 -5.47 -0.92 -11.22
C LYS A 298 -5.51 -2.26 -10.46
N HIS A 299 -6.61 -2.60 -9.79
CA HIS A 299 -6.72 -3.80 -8.94
C HIS A 299 -7.78 -4.79 -9.46
N PRO A 300 -7.45 -6.11 -9.58
CA PRO A 300 -8.37 -7.11 -10.08
C PRO A 300 -9.70 -7.19 -9.31
N LEU A 301 -9.66 -7.04 -7.98
CA LEU A 301 -10.86 -7.07 -7.14
C LEU A 301 -11.82 -5.91 -7.46
N ASN A 302 -11.27 -4.70 -7.67
CA ASN A 302 -12.08 -3.53 -7.98
C ASN A 302 -12.75 -3.71 -9.34
N ALA A 303 -12.01 -4.20 -10.35
CA ALA A 303 -12.56 -4.52 -11.67
C ALA A 303 -13.66 -5.58 -11.60
N TYR A 304 -13.46 -6.63 -10.80
CA TYR A 304 -14.48 -7.66 -10.60
C TYR A 304 -15.78 -7.12 -9.99
N ILE A 305 -15.70 -6.20 -9.03
CA ILE A 305 -16.88 -5.62 -8.37
C ILE A 305 -17.66 -4.74 -9.35
N VAL A 306 -16.96 -3.96 -10.17
CA VAL A 306 -17.56 -3.17 -11.27
C VAL A 306 -18.28 -4.09 -12.25
N ASP A 307 -17.61 -5.15 -12.72
CA ASP A 307 -18.19 -6.13 -13.66
C ASP A 307 -19.43 -6.82 -13.07
N ALA A 308 -19.35 -7.25 -11.80
CA ALA A 308 -20.47 -7.88 -11.09
C ALA A 308 -21.65 -6.92 -10.90
N THR A 309 -21.38 -5.65 -10.63
CA THR A 309 -22.42 -4.63 -10.46
C THR A 309 -23.13 -4.36 -11.78
N ASN A 310 -22.39 -4.23 -12.88
CA ASN A 310 -22.96 -4.09 -14.23
C ASN A 310 -23.73 -5.33 -14.69
N ALA A 311 -23.42 -6.52 -14.15
CA ALA A 311 -24.19 -7.73 -14.43
C ALA A 311 -25.54 -7.79 -13.69
N VAL A 312 -25.68 -7.07 -12.57
CA VAL A 312 -26.87 -7.14 -11.69
C VAL A 312 -27.76 -5.90 -11.81
N LEU A 313 -27.18 -4.71 -11.92
CA LEU A 313 -27.92 -3.46 -12.00
C LEU A 313 -28.15 -3.05 -13.46
N PRO A 314 -29.35 -2.55 -13.82
CA PRO A 314 -29.61 -2.01 -15.15
C PRO A 314 -28.68 -0.83 -15.48
N GLN A 315 -28.26 -0.72 -16.73
CA GLN A 315 -27.43 0.40 -17.21
C GLN A 315 -28.05 1.78 -16.96
N SER A 316 -29.40 1.88 -16.93
CA SER A 316 -30.09 3.13 -16.60
C SER A 316 -29.85 3.61 -15.16
N VAL A 317 -29.45 2.70 -14.27
CA VAL A 317 -29.10 3.02 -12.88
C VAL A 317 -27.59 3.28 -12.77
N THR A 318 -26.74 2.39 -13.31
CA THR A 318 -25.28 2.55 -13.20
C THR A 318 -24.76 3.78 -13.94
N HIS A 319 -25.38 4.18 -15.05
CA HIS A 319 -25.04 5.42 -15.76
C HIS A 319 -25.45 6.70 -14.99
N LEU A 320 -26.34 6.60 -14.01
CA LEU A 320 -26.81 7.76 -13.23
C LEU A 320 -26.03 7.92 -11.91
N ILE A 321 -25.69 6.81 -11.26
CA ILE A 321 -25.08 6.83 -9.93
C ILE A 321 -23.65 6.31 -9.90
N GLY A 322 -23.17 5.63 -10.95
CA GLY A 322 -21.91 4.89 -10.95
C GLY A 322 -22.09 3.42 -10.53
N ASP A 323 -21.05 2.62 -10.68
CA ASP A 323 -21.06 1.18 -10.36
C ASP A 323 -20.05 0.78 -9.27
N THR A 324 -19.30 1.74 -8.72
CA THR A 324 -18.24 1.50 -7.74
C THR A 324 -18.76 1.52 -6.28
N TRP A 325 -19.96 2.03 -6.01
CA TRP A 325 -20.52 2.14 -4.64
C TRP A 325 -20.50 0.85 -3.79
N PRO A 326 -20.75 -0.36 -4.34
CA PRO A 326 -20.64 -1.60 -3.57
C PRO A 326 -19.25 -1.82 -2.95
N PHE A 327 -18.20 -1.22 -3.51
CA PHE A 327 -16.85 -1.28 -2.97
C PHE A 327 -16.74 -0.63 -1.58
N ILE A 328 -17.42 0.49 -1.34
CA ILE A 328 -17.48 1.13 -0.01
C ILE A 328 -18.10 0.17 1.00
N LEU A 329 -19.24 -0.43 0.65
CA LEU A 329 -19.94 -1.36 1.54
C LEU A 329 -19.08 -2.58 1.85
N LEU A 330 -18.40 -3.14 0.85
CA LEU A 330 -17.49 -4.26 1.03
C LEU A 330 -16.33 -3.90 1.95
N LYS A 331 -15.67 -2.75 1.74
CA LYS A 331 -14.56 -2.28 2.58
C LYS A 331 -14.99 -2.07 4.02
N VAL A 332 -16.13 -1.39 4.22
CA VAL A 332 -16.70 -1.16 5.55
C VAL A 332 -17.08 -2.47 6.23
N ALA A 333 -17.74 -3.40 5.53
CA ALA A 333 -18.11 -4.68 6.11
C ALA A 333 -16.88 -5.54 6.45
N ALA A 334 -15.90 -5.60 5.55
CA ALA A 334 -14.67 -6.36 5.75
C ALA A 334 -13.86 -5.82 6.94
N VAL A 335 -13.71 -4.49 7.06
CA VAL A 335 -12.98 -3.91 8.19
C VAL A 335 -13.73 -4.07 9.51
N LEU A 336 -15.06 -3.96 9.53
CA LEU A 336 -15.84 -4.25 10.74
C LEU A 336 -15.73 -5.72 11.15
N PHE A 337 -15.74 -6.65 10.20
CA PHE A 337 -15.50 -8.05 10.47
C PHE A 337 -14.10 -8.27 11.08
N VAL A 338 -13.06 -7.67 10.50
CA VAL A 338 -11.69 -7.77 11.04
C VAL A 338 -11.61 -7.16 12.44
N LEU A 339 -12.21 -5.99 12.67
CA LEU A 339 -12.24 -5.34 13.99
C LEU A 339 -12.96 -6.20 15.04
N SER A 340 -13.97 -6.98 14.65
CA SER A 340 -14.66 -7.92 15.54
C SER A 340 -13.78 -9.04 16.09
N LEU A 341 -12.63 -9.31 15.46
CA LEU A 341 -11.66 -10.29 15.93
C LEU A 341 -10.79 -9.75 17.08
N PHE A 342 -10.77 -8.43 17.29
CA PHE A 342 -10.02 -7.78 18.35
C PHE A 342 -10.95 -7.44 19.52
N ASN A 343 -11.07 -8.38 20.45
CA ASN A 343 -11.79 -8.19 21.71
C ASN A 343 -10.85 -7.70 22.83
N GLU A 344 -11.43 -7.33 23.98
CA GLU A 344 -10.67 -6.85 25.13
C GLU A 344 -9.68 -7.88 25.68
N GLU A 345 -10.04 -9.17 25.62
CA GLU A 345 -9.21 -10.29 26.06
C GLU A 345 -7.94 -10.42 25.20
N LEU A 346 -8.07 -10.46 23.88
CA LEU A 346 -6.93 -10.50 22.96
C LEU A 346 -6.03 -9.28 23.13
N ARG A 347 -6.61 -8.09 23.36
CA ARG A 347 -5.85 -6.86 23.64
C ARG A 347 -5.05 -6.98 24.94
N ALA A 348 -5.62 -7.58 25.98
CA ALA A 348 -4.95 -7.77 27.27
C ALA A 348 -3.87 -8.84 27.21
N ASP A 349 -4.14 -9.97 26.55
CA ASP A 349 -3.25 -11.13 26.48
C ASP A 349 -2.10 -10.93 25.49
N ALA A 350 -2.35 -10.24 24.38
CA ALA A 350 -1.40 -10.06 23.30
C ALA A 350 -1.39 -8.60 22.77
N PRO A 351 -1.02 -7.61 23.59
CA PRO A 351 -1.10 -6.18 23.23
C PRO A 351 -0.23 -5.80 22.01
N ARG A 352 0.98 -6.36 21.92
CA ARG A 352 1.89 -6.12 20.78
C ARG A 352 1.37 -6.69 19.48
N TYR A 353 0.83 -7.91 19.55
CA TYR A 353 0.20 -8.56 18.40
C TYR A 353 -1.01 -7.75 17.92
N THR A 354 -1.90 -7.38 18.84
CA THR A 354 -3.07 -6.55 18.57
C THR A 354 -2.68 -5.24 17.89
N THR A 355 -1.71 -4.52 18.45
CA THR A 355 -1.23 -3.25 17.89
C THR A 355 -0.63 -3.42 16.50
N LEU A 356 0.24 -4.42 16.30
CA LEU A 356 0.86 -4.71 15.00
C LEU A 356 -0.18 -5.05 13.93
N MET A 357 -1.16 -5.89 14.27
CA MET A 357 -2.22 -6.25 13.33
C MET A 357 -3.10 -5.05 12.98
N LEU A 358 -3.44 -4.18 13.94
CA LEU A 358 -4.20 -2.96 13.65
C LEU A 358 -3.44 -1.99 12.73
N VAL A 359 -2.11 -1.87 12.89
CA VAL A 359 -1.26 -1.12 11.95
C VAL A 359 -1.30 -1.75 10.55
N ALA A 360 -1.21 -3.08 10.45
CA ALA A 360 -1.26 -3.78 9.17
C ALA A 360 -2.62 -3.59 8.48
N VAL A 361 -3.73 -3.74 9.21
CA VAL A 361 -5.09 -3.55 8.68
C VAL A 361 -5.31 -2.09 8.26
N LEU A 362 -4.80 -1.11 9.03
CA LEU A 362 -4.82 0.30 8.64
C LEU A 362 -4.05 0.51 7.33
N ALA A 363 -2.86 -0.07 7.19
CA ALA A 363 -2.02 0.07 6.00
C ALA A 363 -2.68 -0.48 4.72
N VAL A 364 -3.44 -1.58 4.84
CA VAL A 364 -4.16 -2.21 3.72
C VAL A 364 -5.27 -1.32 3.17
N GLY A 365 -5.93 -0.51 4.01
CA GLY A 365 -6.97 0.44 3.55
C GLY A 365 -6.37 1.80 3.22
N LEU A 366 -5.72 2.42 4.20
CA LEU A 366 -5.27 3.81 4.10
C LEU A 366 -4.16 4.01 3.05
N GLY A 367 -3.29 3.03 2.83
CA GLY A 367 -2.22 3.11 1.83
C GLY A 367 -2.76 3.29 0.40
N PRO A 368 -3.52 2.32 -0.14
CA PRO A 368 -4.18 2.43 -1.44
C PRO A 368 -5.11 3.64 -1.54
N GLY A 369 -5.95 3.87 -0.52
CA GLY A 369 -6.88 5.00 -0.52
C GLY A 369 -6.20 6.36 -0.58
N THR A 370 -5.05 6.53 0.11
CA THR A 370 -4.26 7.76 0.02
C THR A 370 -3.66 7.92 -1.37
N ARG A 371 -3.14 6.85 -1.97
CA ARG A 371 -2.60 6.91 -3.33
C ARG A 371 -3.69 7.34 -4.32
N ASP A 372 -4.85 6.68 -4.30
CA ASP A 372 -5.95 6.94 -5.23
C ASP A 372 -6.53 8.35 -5.05
N MET A 373 -6.72 8.80 -3.81
CA MET A 373 -7.16 10.16 -3.51
C MET A 373 -6.16 11.22 -4.02
N ILE A 374 -4.87 11.02 -3.73
CA ILE A 374 -3.84 12.02 -4.03
C ILE A 374 -3.52 12.04 -5.53
N ARG A 375 -3.46 10.90 -6.23
CA ARG A 375 -3.28 10.88 -7.70
C ARG A 375 -4.44 11.58 -8.41
N ALA A 376 -5.68 11.37 -7.96
CA ALA A 376 -6.85 12.06 -8.51
C ALA A 376 -6.75 13.58 -8.25
N THR A 377 -6.31 13.96 -7.06
CA THR A 377 -6.07 15.36 -6.67
C THR A 377 -4.98 16.04 -7.50
N PHE A 378 -4.04 15.28 -8.05
CA PHE A 378 -2.96 15.79 -8.91
C PHE A 378 -3.19 15.51 -10.41
N GLY A 379 -4.35 14.97 -10.80
CA GLY A 379 -4.69 14.69 -12.20
C GLY A 379 -3.76 13.67 -12.86
N ILE A 380 -3.22 12.72 -12.08
CA ILE A 380 -2.22 11.73 -12.49
C ILE A 380 -2.83 10.38 -12.80
#